data_AF-A0A4U2ZZ32-F1
#
_entry.id   AF-A0A4U2ZZ32-F1
#
_cell.length_a   1.000
_cell.length_b   1.000
_cell.length_c   1.000
_cell.angle_alpha   90.00
_cell.angle_beta   90.00
_cell.angle_gamma   90.00
#
_symmetry.space_group_name_H-M   'P 1'
#
loop_
_entity.id
_entity.type
_entity.pdbx_description
1 polymer ?
#
loop_
_entity_poly.entity_id
_entity_poly.type
_entity_poly.pdbx_seq_one_letter_code
_entity_poly.pdbx_strand_id
1 'polypeptide(L)' 'SVGDYDYLPAIYERLRANVLFNKIAMRPGSVTTVAELEGKLLFGLSGNPSACYVGCELYVRPVIRTYLHRKD' A
#
# COMPACT_ATOMS: atom_id res chain seq x y z
N SER A 1 -10.50 4.67 0.45
CA SER A 1 -11.59 5.03 1.37
C SER A 1 -12.92 4.70 0.69
N VAL A 2 -14.04 4.63 1.39
CA VAL A 2 -15.33 5.02 0.77
C VAL A 2 -15.44 6.50 1.06
N GLY A 3 -14.79 7.32 0.24
CA GLY A 3 -14.71 8.75 0.50
C GLY A 3 -14.32 9.45 -0.78
N ASP A 4 -15.09 10.48 -1.11
CA ASP A 4 -15.18 11.27 -2.35
C ASP A 4 -13.90 11.99 -2.80
N TYR A 5 -12.74 11.53 -2.35
CA TYR A 5 -11.42 12.07 -2.65
C TYR A 5 -10.45 10.93 -2.98
N ASP A 6 -10.82 10.08 -3.94
CA ASP A 6 -9.88 9.16 -4.59
C ASP A 6 -8.95 9.94 -5.53
N TYR A 7 -8.13 10.83 -4.95
CA TYR A 7 -7.02 11.47 -5.66
C TYR A 7 -5.85 10.51 -5.85
N LEU A 8 -5.79 9.40 -5.10
CA LEU A 8 -4.68 8.46 -5.17
C LEU A 8 -4.45 7.93 -6.60
N PRO A 9 -5.47 7.46 -7.35
CA PRO A 9 -5.31 7.12 -8.76
C PRO A 9 -4.73 8.27 -9.60
N ALA A 10 -5.26 9.49 -9.46
CA ALA A 10 -4.80 10.66 -10.21
C ALA A 10 -3.35 11.06 -9.83
N ILE A 11 -2.98 10.90 -8.56
CA ILE A 11 -1.62 11.13 -8.06
C ILE A 11 -0.67 10.08 -8.65
N TYR A 12 -1.03 8.80 -8.60
CA TYR A 12 -0.21 7.74 -9.20
C TYR A 12 -0.05 7.93 -10.70
N GLU A 13 -1.11 8.30 -11.42
CA GLU A 13 -1.06 8.61 -12.84
C GLU A 13 -0.14 9.81 -13.13
N ARG A 14 -0.26 10.89 -12.34
CA ARG A 14 0.58 12.09 -12.49
C ARG A 14 2.05 11.82 -12.16
N LEU A 15 2.32 10.93 -11.20
CA LEU A 15 3.66 10.45 -10.87
C LEU A 15 4.18 9.42 -11.87
N ARG A 16 3.33 8.92 -12.79
CA ARG A 16 3.61 7.77 -13.66
C ARG A 16 4.03 6.52 -12.86
N ALA A 17 3.47 6.37 -11.67
CA ALA A 17 3.69 5.20 -10.84
C ALA A 17 2.96 3.99 -11.43
N ASN A 18 3.62 2.84 -11.43
CA ASN A 18 3.05 1.57 -11.85
C ASN A 18 2.23 0.97 -10.71
N VAL A 19 0.91 1.08 -10.78
CA VAL A 19 0.01 0.48 -9.77
C VAL A 19 0.07 -1.04 -9.89
N LEU A 20 0.66 -1.71 -8.89
CA LEU A 20 0.81 -3.17 -8.87
C LEU A 20 -0.52 -3.85 -8.57
N PHE A 21 -1.27 -3.29 -7.61
CA PHE A 21 -2.65 -3.67 -7.34
C PHE A 21 -3.37 -2.56 -6.59
N ASN A 22 -4.69 -2.53 -6.75
CA ASN A 22 -5.61 -1.69 -5.98
C ASN A 22 -6.68 -2.59 -5.36
N LYS A 23 -6.83 -2.48 -4.04
CA LYS A 23 -7.65 -3.35 -3.19
C LYS A 23 -7.13 -4.79 -3.11
N ILE A 24 -7.33 -5.39 -1.95
CA ILE A 24 -6.99 -6.78 -1.66
C ILE A 24 -8.23 -7.47 -1.08
N ALA A 25 -8.44 -8.73 -1.43
CA ALA A 25 -9.46 -9.57 -0.81
C ALA A 25 -9.08 -9.96 0.63
N MET A 26 -9.12 -8.98 1.55
CA MET A 26 -8.80 -9.15 2.97
C MET A 26 -9.79 -8.42 3.87
N ARG A 27 -9.89 -8.84 5.14
CA ARG A 27 -10.62 -8.12 6.20
C ARG A 27 -9.85 -8.20 7.52
N PRO A 28 -9.67 -7.08 8.25
CA PRO A 28 -9.89 -5.70 7.81
C PRO A 28 -8.86 -5.27 6.73
N GLY A 29 -9.06 -4.14 6.04
CA GLY A 29 -8.01 -3.54 5.19
C GLY A 29 -8.13 -3.75 3.68
N SER A 30 -9.31 -4.10 3.15
CA SER A 30 -9.53 -4.36 1.72
C SER A 30 -9.16 -3.22 0.78
N VAL A 31 -9.06 -1.98 1.26
CA VAL A 31 -8.71 -0.78 0.46
C VAL A 31 -7.20 -0.57 0.27
N THR A 32 -6.37 -1.54 0.65
CA THR A 32 -4.90 -1.46 0.50
C THR A 32 -4.49 -1.45 -0.98
N THR A 33 -3.58 -0.54 -1.34
CA THR A 33 -3.03 -0.35 -2.69
C THR A 33 -1.52 -0.32 -2.62
N VAL A 34 -0.83 -0.89 -3.61
CA VAL A 34 0.62 -0.74 -3.77
C VAL A 34 0.93 -0.29 -5.19
N ALA A 35 1.80 0.70 -5.30
CA ALA A 35 2.36 1.16 -6.57
C ALA A 35 3.89 1.16 -6.50
N GLU A 36 4.54 1.11 -7.65
CA GLU A 36 5.97 1.25 -7.82
C GLU A 36 6.28 2.56 -8.54
N LEU A 37 7.30 3.28 -8.06
CA LEU A 37 7.79 4.51 -8.63
C LEU A 37 9.32 4.51 -8.57
N GLU A 38 9.98 4.39 -9.72
CA GLU A 38 11.44 4.44 -9.84
C GLU A 38 12.17 3.45 -8.91
N GLY A 39 11.68 2.22 -8.85
CA GLY A 39 12.16 1.14 -7.99
C GLY A 39 11.70 1.24 -6.53
N LYS A 40 10.90 2.24 -6.16
CA LYS A 40 10.40 2.43 -4.79
C LYS A 40 8.95 2.01 -4.68
N LEU A 41 8.62 1.27 -3.63
CA LEU A 41 7.25 0.88 -3.34
C LEU A 41 6.51 1.97 -2.54
N LEU A 42 5.32 2.32 -3.01
CA LEU A 42 4.38 3.22 -2.37
C LEU A 42 3.21 2.40 -1.80
N PHE A 43 3.03 2.43 -0.49
CA PHE A 43 1.96 1.70 0.21
C PHE A 43 0.81 2.64 0.57
N GLY A 44 -0.33 2.46 -0.09
CA GLY A 44 -1.60 3.08 0.29
C GLY A 44 -2.38 2.17 1.22
N LEU A 45 -2.23 2.33 2.53
CA LEU A 45 -2.95 1.53 3.54
C LEU A 45 -4.34 2.11 3.84
N SER A 46 -5.16 1.33 4.55
CA SER A 46 -6.47 1.79 5.05
C SER A 46 -6.33 2.99 5.98
N GLY A 47 -7.23 3.98 5.86
CA GLY A 47 -7.31 5.09 6.81
C GLY A 47 -7.87 4.70 8.19
N ASN A 48 -8.48 3.51 8.31
CA ASN A 48 -8.90 2.99 9.61
C ASN A 48 -7.66 2.50 10.40
N PRO A 49 -7.43 2.95 11.65
CA PRO A 49 -6.20 2.63 12.39
C PRO A 49 -5.92 1.13 12.57
N SER A 50 -6.93 0.34 12.92
CA SER A 50 -6.77 -1.11 13.11
C SER A 50 -6.43 -1.83 11.80
N ALA A 51 -7.12 -1.46 10.72
CA ALA A 51 -6.83 -1.99 9.38
C ALA A 51 -5.45 -1.54 8.86
N CYS A 52 -5.03 -0.32 9.17
CA CYS A 52 -3.71 0.21 8.84
C CYS A 52 -2.60 -0.59 9.53
N TYR A 53 -2.74 -0.83 10.83
CA TYR A 53 -1.78 -1.63 11.60
C TYR A 53 -1.62 -3.03 11.01
N VAL A 54 -2.74 -3.71 10.73
CA VAL A 54 -2.73 -5.04 10.09
C VAL A 54 -2.05 -4.99 8.71
N GLY A 55 -2.37 -4.00 7.88
CA GLY A 55 -1.72 -3.83 6.57
C GLY A 55 -0.22 -3.54 6.66
N CYS A 56 0.20 -2.77 7.66
CA CYS A 56 1.61 -2.48 7.92
C CYS A 56 2.38 -3.77 8.28
N GLU A 57 1.85 -4.55 9.22
CA GLU A 57 2.47 -5.80 9.66
C GLU A 57 2.54 -6.86 8.56
N LEU A 58 1.49 -6.97 7.72
CA LEU A 58 1.41 -7.98 6.67
C LEU A 58 2.17 -7.62 5.39
N TYR A 59 2.28 -6.34 5.04
CA TYR A 59 2.82 -5.93 3.74
C TYR A 59 4.04 -5.02 3.83
N VAL A 60 4.05 -4.05 4.74
CA VAL A 60 5.15 -3.07 4.85
C VAL A 60 6.34 -3.67 5.61
N ARG A 61 6.08 -4.24 6.79
CA ARG A 61 7.10 -4.83 7.66
C ARG A 61 7.95 -5.91 6.97
N PRO A 62 7.39 -6.91 6.27
CA PRO A 62 8.22 -7.92 5.60
C PRO A 62 9.10 -7.29 4.51
N VAL A 63 8.58 -6.33 3.74
CA VAL A 63 9.35 -5.64 2.69
C VAL A 63 10.53 -4.87 3.29
N ILE A 64 10.31 -4.13 4.38
CA ILE A 64 11.40 -3.45 5.10
C ILE A 64 12.44 -4.46 5.59
N ARG A 65 12.03 -5.59 6.17
CA ARG A 65 12.97 -6.63 6.63
C ARG A 65 13.80 -7.19 5.46
N THR A 66 13.17 -7.44 4.32
CA THR A 66 13.87 -7.90 3.10
C THR A 66 14.88 -6.86 2.62
N TYR A 67 14.50 -5.57 2.58
CA TYR A 67 15.39 -4.49 2.15
C TYR A 67 16.57 -4.28 3.10
N LEU A 68 16.39 -4.58 4.38
CA LEU A 68 17.46 -4.58 5.39
C LEU A 68 18.25 -5.90 5.44
N HIS A 69 18.06 -6.79 4.46
CA HIS A 69 18.74 -8.10 4.37
C HIS A 69 18.62 -8.97 5.63
N ARG A 70 17.53 -8.80 6.39
CA ARG A 70 17.29 -9.57 7.60
C ARG A 70 16.75 -10.94 7.20
N LYS A 71 17.51 -12.01 7.48
CA LYS A 71 16.98 -13.39 7.42
C LYS A 71 15.96 -13.55 8.55
N ASP A 72 14.85 -14.18 8.22
CA ASP A 72 13.67 -14.32 9.08
C ASP A 72 13.99 -14.98 10.41
#